data_AF-A0AAU1MZS8-F1
#
_entry.id   AF-A0AAU1MZS8-F1
#
_cell.length_a   1.000
_cell.length_b   1.000
_cell.length_c   1.000
_cell.angle_alpha   90.00
_cell.angle_beta   90.00
_cell.angle_gamma   90.00
#
_symmetry.space_group_name_H-M   'P 1'
#
loop_
_entity.id
_entity.type
_entity.pdbx_description
1 polymer ?
#
loop_
_entity_poly.entity_id
_entity_poly.type
_entity_poly.pdbx_seq_one_letter_code
_entity_poly.pdbx_strand_id
1 'polypeptide(L)'
;MANIVWHTKLRIHLDLTLDDLGHEEYEGLWDMIYGMDRMYAARAVSVADRDLQCGGVCQQAGVVAPMYLRMRNGRREAVHERREDEERHIVPTSDEHKAYQARILRAAGEGGFPGDSEVRTRVGRSWIQTDTLIEGADGLRIGWEVQLSSAGTDGPRSVRSRAAKAEKNGITPAWHTDRSGYANRHDTHWTRSDNLPAHVIARTGDLRVVSGFRKLAIWHCDFRAVHPCPRGVRRCGKHHATPVPHDVLFDDLVRQTAAGAIVPIQFHTSTKVHRFWVTHADRNRYNDLRSDDTRLPEAPQDVQPPSRASHNRPTCRPGLADTPAALAPSVIEPVDALPDTLPRQPSASTVETDTSPALLGRTFQPDGSGFSAGEDSGLPDELMALQRASDRERQALHELNGYEERRQQRRVWFEAAHAAQAAISQYASAHGRNRFEVQCAVRTAIGGMGSEPSASGDRP
;
A
#
# COMPACT_ATOMS: atom_id res chain seq x y z
N MET A 1 -16.18 14.70 -14.20
CA MET A 1 -16.86 15.96 -13.78
C MET A 1 -15.80 17.04 -13.69
N ALA A 2 -15.99 18.14 -14.43
CA ALA A 2 -15.08 19.27 -14.38
C ALA A 2 -15.49 20.20 -13.23
N ASN A 3 -14.57 20.51 -12.32
CA ASN A 3 -14.78 21.53 -11.30
C ASN A 3 -14.32 22.92 -11.75
N ILE A 4 -13.54 22.98 -12.84
CA ILE A 4 -13.00 24.20 -13.41
C ILE A 4 -13.73 24.52 -14.72
N VAL A 5 -14.30 25.71 -14.79
CA VAL A 5 -15.05 26.22 -15.94
C VAL A 5 -14.32 27.45 -16.49
N TRP A 6 -14.14 27.53 -17.80
CA TRP A 6 -13.65 28.71 -18.47
C TRP A 6 -14.82 29.58 -18.92
N HIS A 7 -14.87 30.83 -18.46
CA HIS A 7 -15.84 31.81 -18.93
C HIS A 7 -15.23 32.60 -20.10
N THR A 8 -15.74 32.41 -21.31
CA THR A 8 -15.15 32.98 -22.54
C THR A 8 -15.21 34.50 -22.58
N LYS A 9 -16.33 35.10 -22.16
CA LYS A 9 -16.55 36.55 -22.16
C LYS A 9 -15.74 37.29 -21.09
N LEU A 10 -15.73 36.76 -19.86
CA LEU A 10 -14.95 37.34 -18.75
C LEU A 10 -13.46 36.96 -18.82
N ARG A 11 -13.11 35.93 -19.58
CA ARG A 11 -11.75 35.39 -19.72
C ARG A 11 -11.12 34.97 -18.39
N ILE A 12 -11.91 34.29 -17.56
CA ILE A 12 -11.51 33.79 -16.24
C ILE A 12 -11.83 32.31 -16.06
N HIS A 13 -11.05 31.63 -15.22
CA HIS A 13 -11.32 30.26 -14.76
C HIS A 13 -12.11 30.29 -13.45
N LEU A 14 -13.27 29.65 -13.42
CA LEU A 14 -14.14 29.54 -12.26
C LEU A 14 -13.90 28.18 -11.58
N ASP A 15 -13.52 28.19 -10.31
CA ASP A 15 -13.46 26.97 -9.50
C ASP A 15 -14.77 26.78 -8.73
N LEU A 16 -15.62 25.85 -9.18
CA LEU A 16 -16.93 25.59 -8.58
C LEU A 16 -16.86 25.00 -7.16
N THR A 17 -15.67 24.66 -6.67
CA THR A 17 -15.46 24.18 -5.29
C THR A 17 -15.21 25.30 -4.30
N LEU A 18 -14.91 26.51 -4.77
CA LEU A 18 -14.70 27.69 -3.94
C LEU A 18 -15.96 28.55 -3.91
N ASP A 19 -16.20 29.21 -2.78
CA ASP A 19 -17.40 30.02 -2.58
C ASP A 19 -17.40 31.27 -3.48
N ASP A 20 -16.23 31.87 -3.67
CA ASP A 20 -15.91 33.02 -4.53
C ASP A 20 -15.53 32.64 -5.96
N LEU A 21 -15.58 31.34 -6.29
CA LEU A 21 -15.13 30.78 -7.57
C LEU A 21 -13.64 31.02 -7.89
N GLY A 22 -12.83 31.36 -6.88
CA GLY A 22 -11.41 31.70 -7.02
C GLY A 22 -11.12 33.15 -7.41
N HIS A 23 -12.10 34.06 -7.29
CA HIS A 23 -11.95 35.49 -7.59
C HIS A 23 -12.61 36.35 -6.53
N GLU A 24 -11.86 36.69 -5.48
CA GLU A 24 -12.32 37.54 -4.36
C GLU A 24 -12.75 38.95 -4.81
N GLU A 25 -12.23 39.42 -5.95
CA GLU A 25 -12.54 40.74 -6.52
C GLU A 25 -13.96 40.85 -7.11
N TYR A 26 -14.66 39.73 -7.32
CA TYR A 26 -16.01 39.71 -7.89
C TYR A 26 -17.06 39.22 -6.89
N GLU A 27 -17.65 40.17 -6.16
CA GLU A 27 -18.76 39.87 -5.25
C GLU A 27 -19.99 39.35 -6.02
N GLY A 28 -20.58 38.25 -5.53
CA GLY A 28 -21.79 37.67 -6.14
C GLY A 28 -21.58 37.03 -7.52
N LEU A 29 -20.32 36.72 -7.90
CA LEU A 29 -19.97 36.19 -9.22
C LEU A 29 -20.77 34.93 -9.58
N TRP A 30 -21.00 34.03 -8.62
CA TRP A 30 -21.82 32.84 -8.82
C TRP A 30 -23.25 33.19 -9.25
N ASP A 31 -23.92 34.09 -8.53
CA ASP A 31 -25.32 34.44 -8.80
C ASP A 31 -25.45 35.12 -10.17
N MET A 32 -24.47 35.94 -10.55
CA MET A 32 -24.40 36.57 -11.87
C MET A 32 -24.29 35.50 -12.98
N ILE A 33 -23.28 34.64 -12.92
CA ILE A 33 -22.98 33.67 -13.99
C ILE A 33 -24.08 32.61 -14.06
N TYR A 34 -24.49 32.07 -12.91
CA TYR A 34 -25.56 31.08 -12.85
C TYR A 34 -26.89 31.69 -13.32
N GLY A 35 -27.22 32.91 -12.88
CA GLY A 35 -28.40 33.63 -13.35
C GLY A 35 -28.40 33.84 -14.87
N MET A 36 -27.24 34.19 -15.44
CA MET A 36 -27.08 34.37 -16.88
C MET A 36 -27.24 33.06 -17.67
N ASP A 37 -26.64 31.96 -17.22
CA ASP A 37 -26.82 30.63 -17.85
C ASP A 37 -28.30 30.18 -17.79
N ARG A 38 -28.98 30.40 -16.66
CA ARG A 38 -30.42 30.11 -16.53
C ARG A 38 -31.28 30.98 -17.44
N MET A 39 -30.94 32.26 -17.61
CA MET A 39 -31.61 33.15 -18.54
C MET A 39 -31.41 32.70 -20.00
N TYR A 40 -30.18 32.36 -20.38
CA TYR A 40 -29.88 31.82 -21.71
C TYR A 40 -30.63 30.52 -21.98
N ALA A 41 -30.72 29.63 -20.98
CA ALA A 41 -31.54 28.42 -21.05
C ALA A 41 -33.02 28.72 -21.31
N ALA A 42 -33.59 29.69 -20.59
CA ALA A 42 -34.99 30.08 -20.77
C ALA A 42 -35.28 30.68 -22.15
N ARG A 43 -34.26 31.28 -22.80
CA ARG A 43 -34.32 31.82 -24.16
C ARG A 43 -33.95 30.81 -25.24
N ALA A 44 -33.79 29.53 -24.88
CA ALA A 44 -33.39 28.46 -25.80
C ALA A 44 -32.05 28.73 -26.54
N VAL A 45 -31.15 29.51 -25.92
CA VAL A 45 -29.78 29.69 -26.42
C VAL A 45 -29.05 28.35 -26.30
N SER A 46 -28.36 27.92 -27.35
CA SER A 46 -27.61 26.65 -27.36
C SER A 46 -26.50 26.68 -26.30
N VAL A 47 -26.10 25.54 -25.73
CA VAL A 47 -25.05 25.53 -24.68
C VAL A 47 -23.71 26.03 -25.24
N ALA A 48 -23.42 25.74 -26.51
CA ALA A 48 -22.26 26.25 -27.23
C ALA A 48 -22.13 27.79 -27.20
N ASP A 49 -23.26 28.50 -27.10
CA ASP A 49 -23.31 29.96 -27.15
C ASP A 49 -23.41 30.63 -25.76
N ARG A 50 -23.33 29.87 -24.65
CA ARG A 50 -23.56 30.40 -23.28
C ARG A 50 -22.30 30.88 -22.56
N ASP A 51 -21.25 31.18 -23.30
CA ASP A 51 -19.97 31.68 -22.77
C ASP A 51 -19.24 30.75 -21.77
N LEU A 52 -19.68 29.49 -21.60
CA LEU A 52 -19.13 28.55 -20.63
C LEU A 52 -18.51 27.34 -21.34
N GLN A 53 -17.24 27.08 -21.04
CA GLN A 53 -16.48 25.96 -21.58
C GLN A 53 -15.77 25.20 -20.45
N CYS A 54 -15.39 23.97 -20.71
CA CYS A 54 -14.55 23.23 -19.77
C CYS A 54 -13.18 23.89 -19.65
N GLY A 55 -12.84 24.42 -18.47
CA GLY A 55 -11.53 25.03 -18.19
C GLY A 55 -10.48 24.05 -17.67
N GLY A 56 -10.78 22.75 -17.71
CA GLY A 56 -9.91 21.68 -17.22
C GLY A 56 -9.42 20.78 -18.34
N VAL A 57 -9.76 19.49 -18.27
CA VAL A 57 -9.24 18.43 -19.15
C VAL A 57 -9.45 18.74 -20.63
N CYS A 58 -10.63 19.23 -21.04
CA CYS A 58 -10.88 19.51 -22.46
C CYS A 58 -10.06 20.68 -22.98
N GLN A 59 -9.90 21.76 -22.20
CA GLN A 59 -9.05 22.90 -22.59
C GLN A 59 -7.58 22.50 -22.70
N GLN A 60 -7.08 21.67 -21.78
CA GLN A 60 -5.72 21.13 -21.83
C GLN A 60 -5.50 20.25 -23.06
N ALA A 61 -6.52 19.50 -23.47
CA ALA A 61 -6.53 18.72 -24.71
C ALA A 61 -6.73 19.58 -25.98
N GLY A 62 -6.79 20.91 -25.85
CA GLY A 62 -7.01 21.82 -26.97
C GLY A 62 -8.42 21.76 -27.57
N VAL A 63 -9.40 21.26 -26.82
CA VAL A 63 -10.77 21.04 -27.31
C VAL A 63 -11.75 22.00 -26.65
N VAL A 64 -12.53 22.67 -27.48
CA VAL A 64 -13.66 23.51 -27.06
C VAL A 64 -14.82 22.59 -26.68
N ALA A 65 -15.06 22.46 -25.37
CA ALA A 65 -16.15 21.65 -24.82
C ALA A 65 -17.14 22.54 -24.07
N PRO A 66 -18.29 22.89 -24.69
CA PRO A 66 -19.32 23.72 -24.06
C PRO A 66 -19.90 23.07 -22.80
N MET A 67 -20.22 23.91 -21.82
CA MET A 67 -20.78 23.46 -20.54
C MET A 67 -21.99 24.31 -20.14
N TYR A 68 -22.87 23.72 -19.33
CA TYR A 68 -23.93 24.44 -18.63
C TYR A 68 -23.85 24.19 -17.12
N LEU A 69 -24.41 25.09 -16.33
CA LEU A 69 -24.39 25.01 -14.87
C LEU A 69 -25.68 24.38 -14.34
N ARG A 70 -25.56 23.64 -13.25
CA ARG A 70 -26.70 23.18 -12.47
C ARG A 70 -26.41 23.16 -10.99
N MET A 71 -27.47 23.30 -10.20
CA MET A 71 -27.44 23.09 -8.76
C MET A 71 -28.04 21.73 -8.42
N ARG A 72 -27.31 20.91 -7.66
CA ARG A 72 -27.78 19.62 -7.16
C ARG A 72 -27.49 19.49 -5.67
N ASN A 73 -28.54 19.42 -4.84
CA ASN A 73 -28.41 19.30 -3.38
C ASN A 73 -27.49 20.39 -2.76
N GLY A 74 -27.62 21.64 -3.22
CA GLY A 74 -26.77 22.75 -2.77
C GLY A 74 -25.36 22.77 -3.35
N ARG A 75 -24.98 21.79 -4.18
CA ARG A 75 -23.69 21.75 -4.86
C ARG A 75 -23.78 22.36 -6.26
N ARG A 76 -22.80 23.19 -6.58
CA ARG A 76 -22.54 23.76 -7.91
C ARG A 76 -21.90 22.69 -8.79
N GLU A 77 -22.47 22.45 -9.97
CA GLU A 77 -21.95 21.49 -10.94
C GLU A 77 -21.94 22.11 -12.34
N ALA A 78 -20.88 21.83 -13.11
CA ALA A 78 -20.84 22.08 -14.55
C ALA A 78 -20.92 20.75 -15.30
N VAL A 79 -21.72 20.74 -16.37
CA VAL A 79 -22.01 19.55 -17.17
C VAL A 79 -21.70 19.85 -18.62
N HIS A 80 -21.03 18.93 -19.31
CA HIS A 80 -20.78 19.07 -20.75
C HIS A 80 -22.09 18.93 -21.53
N GLU A 81 -22.21 19.67 -22.62
CA GLU A 81 -23.30 19.47 -23.57
C GLU A 81 -23.21 18.09 -24.23
N ARG A 82 -21.98 17.70 -24.61
CA ARG A 82 -21.73 16.45 -25.33
C ARG A 82 -21.19 15.38 -24.39
N ARG A 83 -21.70 14.17 -24.59
CA ARG A 83 -21.26 12.98 -23.84
C ARG A 83 -19.80 12.64 -24.12
N GLU A 84 -19.33 12.80 -25.35
CA GLU A 84 -17.93 12.54 -25.74
C GLU A 84 -16.93 13.40 -24.95
N ASP A 85 -17.31 14.64 -24.63
CA ASP A 85 -16.50 15.53 -23.81
C ASP A 85 -16.52 15.08 -22.35
N GLU A 86 -17.67 14.64 -21.83
CA GLU A 86 -17.75 14.05 -20.49
C GLU A 86 -16.92 12.76 -20.36
N GLU A 87 -16.86 11.94 -21.41
CA GLU A 87 -16.06 10.72 -21.46
C GLU A 87 -14.55 11.02 -21.41
N ARG A 88 -14.09 12.17 -21.91
CA ARG A 88 -12.68 12.61 -21.75
C ARG A 88 -12.31 12.93 -20.30
N HIS A 89 -13.29 13.18 -19.42
CA HIS A 89 -13.07 13.35 -17.99
C HIS A 89 -13.04 12.03 -17.23
N ILE A 90 -13.20 10.90 -17.92
CA ILE A 90 -12.87 9.59 -17.35
C ILE A 90 -11.35 9.56 -17.26
N VAL A 91 -10.82 9.95 -16.10
CA VAL A 91 -9.41 9.80 -15.77
C VAL A 91 -9.06 8.34 -16.05
N PRO A 92 -8.11 8.05 -16.96
CA PRO A 92 -7.64 6.69 -17.15
C PRO A 92 -7.26 6.14 -15.79
N THR A 93 -7.88 5.03 -15.40
CA THR A 93 -7.54 4.32 -14.17
C THR A 93 -6.02 4.16 -14.14
N SER A 94 -5.38 4.71 -13.11
CA SER A 94 -3.92 4.76 -13.05
C SER A 94 -3.35 3.35 -13.13
N ASP A 95 -2.14 3.22 -13.68
CA ASP A 95 -1.49 1.92 -13.80
C ASP A 95 -1.30 1.26 -12.42
N GLU A 96 -1.10 2.06 -11.37
CA GLU A 96 -1.05 1.58 -9.99
C GLU A 96 -2.38 0.99 -9.53
N HIS A 97 -3.50 1.64 -9.84
CA HIS A 97 -4.82 1.14 -9.48
C HIS A 97 -5.10 -0.21 -10.18
N LYS A 98 -4.78 -0.31 -11.48
CA LYS A 98 -4.88 -1.58 -12.22
C LYS A 98 -3.94 -2.65 -11.65
N ALA A 99 -2.72 -2.28 -11.26
CA ALA A 99 -1.76 -3.19 -10.66
C ALA A 99 -2.28 -3.76 -9.33
N TYR A 100 -2.92 -2.95 -8.49
CA TYR A 100 -3.58 -3.43 -7.28
C TYR A 100 -4.74 -4.38 -7.58
N GLN A 101 -5.65 -4.03 -8.50
CA GLN A 101 -6.76 -4.91 -8.89
C GLN A 101 -6.25 -6.28 -9.37
N ALA A 102 -5.28 -6.29 -10.30
CA ALA A 102 -4.68 -7.51 -10.82
C ALA A 102 -4.00 -8.33 -9.73
N ARG A 103 -3.32 -7.67 -8.79
CA ARG A 103 -2.66 -8.33 -7.66
C ARG A 103 -3.64 -8.94 -6.67
N ILE A 104 -4.73 -8.24 -6.34
CA ILE A 104 -5.79 -8.75 -5.46
C ILE A 104 -6.38 -10.03 -6.05
N LEU A 105 -6.75 -10.01 -7.33
CA LEU A 105 -7.32 -11.18 -8.01
C LEU A 105 -6.33 -12.35 -8.06
N ARG A 106 -5.05 -12.08 -8.37
CA ARG A 106 -4.02 -13.11 -8.37
C ARG A 106 -3.81 -13.71 -6.97
N ALA A 107 -3.68 -12.89 -5.93
CA ALA A 107 -3.50 -13.35 -4.56
C ALA A 107 -4.70 -14.17 -4.07
N ALA A 108 -5.92 -13.76 -4.41
CA ALA A 108 -7.14 -14.52 -4.14
C ALA A 108 -7.13 -15.89 -4.85
N GLY A 109 -6.81 -15.90 -6.14
CA GLY A 109 -6.72 -17.12 -6.94
C GLY A 109 -5.64 -18.09 -6.44
N GLU A 110 -4.47 -17.60 -6.03
CA GLU A 110 -3.44 -18.40 -5.36
C GLU A 110 -3.93 -19.00 -4.03
N GLY A 111 -4.86 -18.33 -3.35
CA GLY A 111 -5.54 -18.83 -2.16
C GLY A 111 -6.72 -19.78 -2.46
N GLY A 112 -7.03 -20.06 -3.73
CA GLY A 112 -8.16 -20.89 -4.13
C GLY A 112 -9.52 -20.17 -4.15
N PHE A 113 -9.53 -18.83 -4.09
CA PHE A 113 -10.76 -18.03 -4.07
C PHE A 113 -10.97 -17.34 -5.43
N PRO A 114 -12.11 -17.60 -6.12
CA PRO A 114 -12.42 -16.91 -7.36
C PRO A 114 -12.77 -15.44 -7.09
N GLY A 115 -12.48 -14.58 -8.07
CA GLY A 115 -12.85 -13.19 -8.02
C GLY A 115 -12.82 -12.52 -9.39
N ASP A 116 -13.51 -11.39 -9.49
CA ASP A 116 -13.68 -10.62 -10.72
C ASP A 116 -13.34 -9.13 -10.47
N SER A 117 -12.90 -8.44 -11.53
CA SER A 117 -12.66 -6.98 -11.51
C SER A 117 -13.88 -6.19 -11.98
N GLU A 118 -14.04 -4.98 -11.46
CA GLU A 118 -15.06 -3.99 -11.85
C GLU A 118 -16.50 -4.52 -11.78
N VAL A 119 -16.77 -5.41 -10.81
CA VAL A 119 -18.06 -6.08 -10.70
C VAL A 119 -19.17 -5.09 -10.37
N ARG A 120 -20.23 -5.13 -11.18
CA ARG A 120 -21.47 -4.37 -10.96
C ARG A 120 -22.53 -5.28 -10.36
N THR A 121 -22.65 -5.27 -9.04
CA THR A 121 -23.70 -6.00 -8.33
C THR A 121 -25.01 -5.19 -8.37
N ARG A 122 -26.07 -5.77 -8.94
CA ARG A 122 -27.40 -5.14 -8.95
C ARG A 122 -28.00 -5.14 -7.54
N VAL A 123 -28.46 -3.98 -7.10
CA VAL A 123 -29.09 -3.76 -5.79
C VAL A 123 -30.39 -2.97 -5.98
N GLY A 124 -31.50 -3.70 -6.08
CA GLY A 124 -32.82 -3.14 -6.36
C GLY A 124 -32.84 -2.37 -7.70
N ARG A 125 -33.10 -1.05 -7.62
CA ARG A 125 -33.07 -0.11 -8.75
C ARG A 125 -31.70 0.54 -9.00
N SER A 126 -30.67 0.18 -8.23
CA SER A 126 -29.32 0.74 -8.32
C SER A 126 -28.27 -0.35 -8.52
N TRP A 127 -27.01 0.03 -8.71
CA TRP A 127 -25.87 -0.89 -8.69
C TRP A 127 -24.84 -0.49 -7.63
N ILE A 128 -24.04 -1.46 -7.21
CA ILE A 128 -22.77 -1.27 -6.50
C ILE A 128 -21.69 -1.67 -7.50
N GLN A 129 -20.70 -0.81 -7.67
CA GLN A 129 -19.50 -1.12 -8.44
C GLN A 129 -18.36 -1.24 -7.45
N THR A 130 -17.69 -2.38 -7.46
CA THR A 130 -16.50 -2.69 -6.65
C THR A 130 -15.32 -2.89 -7.59
N ASP A 131 -14.15 -2.36 -7.22
CA ASP A 131 -12.94 -2.52 -8.04
C ASP A 131 -12.58 -4.00 -8.23
N THR A 132 -12.65 -4.79 -7.17
CA THR A 132 -12.59 -6.26 -7.24
C THR A 132 -13.56 -6.89 -6.25
N LEU A 133 -14.13 -8.03 -6.62
CA LEU A 133 -15.01 -8.81 -5.75
C LEU A 133 -14.47 -10.24 -5.67
N ILE A 134 -14.20 -10.71 -4.46
CA ILE A 134 -13.72 -12.07 -4.18
C ILE A 134 -14.84 -12.85 -3.52
N GLU A 135 -15.10 -14.05 -4.02
CA GLU A 135 -15.97 -15.04 -3.39
C GLU A 135 -15.09 -15.93 -2.50
N GLY A 136 -15.16 -15.69 -1.20
CA GLY A 136 -14.41 -16.34 -0.15
C GLY A 136 -15.06 -17.61 0.39
N ALA A 137 -14.50 -18.14 1.47
CA ALA A 137 -15.01 -19.31 2.17
C ALA A 137 -16.42 -19.05 2.76
N ASP A 138 -17.23 -20.10 2.88
CA ASP A 138 -18.55 -20.07 3.53
C ASP A 138 -19.52 -19.02 2.95
N GLY A 139 -19.41 -18.71 1.65
CA GLY A 139 -20.24 -17.71 0.97
C GLY A 139 -19.90 -16.27 1.34
N LEU A 140 -18.74 -16.04 1.96
CA LEU A 140 -18.23 -14.71 2.27
C LEU A 140 -17.91 -13.96 0.98
N ARG A 141 -18.35 -12.71 0.86
CA ARG A 141 -18.03 -11.87 -0.30
C ARG A 141 -17.20 -10.69 0.15
N ILE A 142 -15.98 -10.54 -0.38
CA ILE A 142 -15.09 -9.42 -0.04
C ILE A 142 -14.99 -8.48 -1.24
N GLY A 143 -15.51 -7.26 -1.08
CA GLY A 143 -15.41 -6.20 -2.08
C GLY A 143 -14.21 -5.31 -1.79
N TRP A 144 -13.15 -5.46 -2.56
CA TRP A 144 -11.95 -4.65 -2.45
C TRP A 144 -12.07 -3.37 -3.28
N GLU A 145 -11.70 -2.25 -2.69
CA GLU A 145 -11.78 -0.89 -3.25
C GLU A 145 -10.44 -0.17 -3.04
N VAL A 146 -9.83 0.34 -4.11
CA VAL A 146 -8.48 0.91 -4.12
C VAL A 146 -8.54 2.42 -4.35
N GLN A 147 -8.25 3.20 -3.30
CA GLN A 147 -8.29 4.67 -3.33
C GLN A 147 -6.87 5.25 -3.30
N LEU A 148 -6.33 5.59 -4.48
CA LEU A 148 -4.99 6.20 -4.62
C LEU A 148 -5.04 7.71 -4.92
N SER A 149 -6.16 8.21 -5.46
CA SER A 149 -6.32 9.62 -5.76
C SER A 149 -6.79 10.40 -4.53
N SER A 150 -6.20 11.57 -4.30
CA SER A 150 -6.67 12.53 -3.31
C SER A 150 -7.87 13.29 -3.88
N ALA A 151 -9.07 12.75 -3.73
CA ALA A 151 -10.29 13.50 -3.99
C ALA A 151 -10.52 14.48 -2.82
N GLY A 152 -9.71 15.55 -2.74
CA GLY A 152 -9.79 16.59 -1.71
C GLY A 152 -9.61 16.10 -0.27
N THR A 153 -9.47 17.05 0.64
CA THR A 153 -9.22 16.85 2.08
C THR A 153 -10.32 16.03 2.78
N ASP A 154 -11.52 15.98 2.20
CA ASP A 154 -12.67 15.22 2.70
C ASP A 154 -12.73 13.76 2.17
N GLY A 155 -11.89 13.40 1.20
CA GLY A 155 -12.18 12.27 0.33
C GLY A 155 -13.54 12.38 -0.33
N PRO A 156 -13.94 11.38 -1.12
CA PRO A 156 -15.33 11.34 -1.50
C PRO A 156 -16.13 11.07 -0.20
N ARG A 157 -16.98 12.02 0.22
CA ARG A 157 -17.98 11.85 1.32
C ARG A 157 -18.85 10.58 1.13
N SER A 158 -18.73 9.91 -0.02
CA SER A 158 -19.32 8.62 -0.35
C SER A 158 -18.63 7.37 0.19
N VAL A 159 -17.41 7.39 0.76
CA VAL A 159 -16.75 6.13 1.19
C VAL A 159 -17.60 5.38 2.21
N ARG A 160 -18.01 6.05 3.30
CA ARG A 160 -18.92 5.46 4.31
C ARG A 160 -20.21 4.94 3.69
N SER A 161 -20.81 5.73 2.80
CA SER A 161 -22.07 5.37 2.14
C SER A 161 -21.91 4.15 1.23
N ARG A 162 -20.80 4.05 0.49
CA ARG A 162 -20.46 2.91 -0.36
C ARG A 162 -20.19 1.66 0.48
N ALA A 163 -19.39 1.78 1.53
CA ALA A 163 -19.11 0.69 2.46
C ALA A 163 -20.41 0.17 3.11
N ALA A 164 -21.24 1.05 3.67
CA ALA A 164 -22.53 0.67 4.26
C ALA A 164 -23.49 0.06 3.22
N LYS A 165 -23.48 0.56 1.99
CA LYS A 165 -24.28 -0.01 0.90
C LYS A 165 -23.79 -1.41 0.52
N ALA A 166 -22.49 -1.66 0.48
CA ALA A 166 -21.90 -2.98 0.26
C ALA A 166 -22.27 -3.96 1.38
N GLU A 167 -22.08 -3.55 2.64
CA GLU A 167 -22.43 -4.37 3.82
C GLU A 167 -23.91 -4.78 3.82
N LYS A 168 -24.81 -3.85 3.51
CA LYS A 168 -26.26 -4.13 3.41
C LYS A 168 -26.60 -5.19 2.36
N ASN A 169 -25.72 -5.43 1.39
CA ASN A 169 -25.91 -6.42 0.33
C ASN A 169 -24.98 -7.64 0.48
N GLY A 170 -24.51 -7.90 1.71
CA GLY A 170 -23.71 -9.08 2.03
C GLY A 170 -22.28 -9.03 1.49
N ILE A 171 -21.79 -7.85 1.11
CA ILE A 171 -20.42 -7.66 0.65
C ILE A 171 -19.64 -6.99 1.79
N THR A 172 -18.60 -7.65 2.27
CA THR A 172 -17.67 -7.10 3.25
C THR A 172 -16.75 -6.10 2.55
N PRO A 173 -16.78 -4.80 2.90
CA PRO A 173 -15.97 -3.79 2.22
C PRO A 173 -14.54 -3.80 2.74
N ALA A 174 -13.58 -3.98 1.83
CA ALA A 174 -12.14 -3.88 2.09
C ALA A 174 -11.55 -2.70 1.33
N TRP A 175 -11.08 -1.68 2.04
CA TRP A 175 -10.56 -0.47 1.42
C TRP A 175 -9.05 -0.41 1.54
N HIS A 176 -8.37 -0.07 0.46
CA HIS A 176 -6.92 0.04 0.38
C HIS A 176 -6.47 1.41 -0.13
N THR A 177 -5.34 1.90 0.36
CA THR A 177 -4.77 3.19 -0.04
C THR A 177 -3.26 3.23 0.20
N ASP A 178 -2.55 4.11 -0.49
CA ASP A 178 -1.16 4.51 -0.19
C ASP A 178 -1.09 5.80 0.65
N ARG A 179 -2.23 6.44 0.94
CA ARG A 179 -2.31 7.73 1.63
C ARG A 179 -2.59 7.58 3.11
N SER A 180 -1.74 8.20 3.94
CA SER A 180 -1.95 8.27 5.39
C SER A 180 -3.26 8.98 5.78
N GLY A 181 -3.67 10.00 5.03
CA GLY A 181 -4.91 10.73 5.27
C GLY A 181 -6.15 9.85 5.23
N TYR A 182 -6.24 8.93 4.27
CA TYR A 182 -7.35 7.96 4.21
C TYR A 182 -7.23 6.89 5.28
N ALA A 183 -6.03 6.33 5.47
CA ALA A 183 -5.79 5.27 6.44
C ALA A 183 -6.09 5.65 7.91
N ASN A 184 -6.05 6.95 8.23
CA ASN A 184 -6.37 7.45 9.56
C ASN A 184 -7.86 7.72 9.79
N ARG A 185 -8.70 7.60 8.75
CA ARG A 185 -10.15 7.76 8.88
C ARG A 185 -10.76 6.55 9.59
N HIS A 186 -11.97 6.74 10.09
CA HIS A 186 -12.73 5.69 10.79
C HIS A 186 -14.05 5.36 10.10
N ASP A 187 -14.20 5.75 8.84
CA ASP A 187 -15.44 5.61 8.10
C ASP A 187 -15.63 4.26 7.40
N THR A 188 -14.54 3.50 7.23
CA THR A 188 -14.52 2.11 6.73
C THR A 188 -13.27 1.39 7.23
N HIS A 189 -13.12 0.11 6.89
CA HIS A 189 -11.98 -0.74 7.25
C HIS A 189 -10.82 -0.51 6.28
N TRP A 190 -10.08 0.58 6.50
CA TRP A 190 -8.92 0.95 5.68
C TRP A 190 -7.71 0.07 5.96
N THR A 191 -6.95 -0.21 4.89
CA THR A 191 -5.61 -0.78 4.91
C THR A 191 -4.67 0.15 4.16
N ARG A 192 -3.40 0.18 4.56
CA ARG A 192 -2.40 1.08 3.95
C ARG A 192 -1.11 0.35 3.61
N SER A 193 -0.59 0.56 2.41
CA SER A 193 0.77 0.24 2.00
C SER A 193 1.58 1.52 1.74
N ASP A 194 2.85 1.39 1.38
CA ASP A 194 3.65 2.52 0.91
C ASP A 194 3.25 2.93 -0.52
N ASN A 195 3.51 4.19 -0.88
CA ASN A 195 3.33 4.67 -2.25
C ASN A 195 4.43 4.08 -3.15
N LEU A 196 4.04 3.14 -3.99
CA LEU A 196 4.92 2.35 -4.84
C LEU A 196 4.46 2.46 -6.30
N PRO A 197 5.39 2.42 -7.27
CA PRO A 197 5.03 2.46 -8.69
C PRO A 197 4.35 1.16 -9.13
N ALA A 198 3.54 1.24 -10.18
CA ALA A 198 2.72 0.14 -10.69
C ALA A 198 3.50 -1.18 -10.90
N HIS A 199 4.70 -1.11 -11.46
CA HIS A 199 5.53 -2.28 -11.72
C HIS A 199 6.03 -2.98 -10.45
N VAL A 200 6.16 -2.26 -9.32
CA VAL A 200 6.49 -2.85 -8.02
C VAL A 200 5.24 -3.46 -7.39
N ILE A 201 4.11 -2.77 -7.48
CA ILE A 201 2.81 -3.30 -7.02
C ILE A 201 2.50 -4.61 -7.74
N ALA A 202 2.71 -4.68 -9.06
CA ALA A 202 2.37 -5.84 -9.88
C ALA A 202 3.21 -7.09 -9.56
N ARG A 203 4.44 -6.95 -9.04
CA ARG A 203 5.32 -8.09 -8.69
C ARG A 203 4.76 -8.89 -7.52
N THR A 204 4.98 -10.20 -7.53
CA THR A 204 4.76 -11.07 -6.36
C THR A 204 5.86 -10.81 -5.32
N GLY A 205 5.52 -10.62 -4.04
CA GLY A 205 6.50 -10.39 -2.97
C GLY A 205 6.09 -9.34 -1.90
N ASP A 206 7.08 -8.78 -1.19
CA ASP A 206 7.02 -8.02 0.09
C ASP A 206 6.19 -6.71 0.13
N LEU A 207 5.02 -6.66 -0.48
CA LEU A 207 4.11 -5.54 -0.30
C LEU A 207 3.51 -5.61 1.10
N ARG A 208 4.03 -4.78 2.00
CA ARG A 208 3.60 -4.74 3.39
C ARG A 208 2.40 -3.82 3.56
N VAL A 209 1.45 -4.27 4.38
CA VAL A 209 0.38 -3.45 4.93
C VAL A 209 0.87 -2.87 6.25
N VAL A 210 1.18 -1.58 6.24
CA VAL A 210 1.74 -0.81 7.37
C VAL A 210 0.66 -0.21 8.28
N SER A 211 -0.61 -0.24 7.87
CA SER A 211 -1.74 0.18 8.71
C SER A 211 -3.02 -0.54 8.33
N GLY A 212 -3.96 -0.64 9.27
CA GLY A 212 -5.28 -1.23 9.05
C GLY A 212 -5.45 -2.63 9.62
N PHE A 213 -4.37 -3.39 9.79
CA PHE A 213 -4.37 -4.66 10.51
C PHE A 213 -3.81 -4.47 11.93
N ARG A 214 -4.44 -5.11 12.93
CA ARG A 214 -4.10 -4.99 14.35
C ARG A 214 -4.17 -6.34 15.05
N LYS A 215 -3.29 -6.55 16.03
CA LYS A 215 -3.46 -7.60 17.06
C LYS A 215 -4.16 -6.99 18.26
N LEU A 216 -5.08 -7.71 18.90
CA LEU A 216 -5.72 -7.25 20.13
C LEU A 216 -4.95 -7.77 21.34
N ALA A 217 -4.19 -6.89 21.99
CA ALA A 217 -3.56 -7.19 23.26
C ALA A 217 -4.62 -7.17 24.36
N ILE A 218 -4.98 -8.34 24.90
CA ILE A 218 -5.90 -8.48 26.01
C ILE A 218 -5.11 -8.48 27.32
N TRP A 219 -5.53 -7.65 28.27
CA TRP A 219 -4.84 -7.45 29.54
C TRP A 219 -5.82 -7.25 30.69
N HIS A 220 -5.41 -7.62 31.89
CA HIS A 220 -6.18 -7.45 33.11
C HIS A 220 -5.93 -6.07 33.75
N CYS A 221 -6.99 -5.34 34.09
CA CYS A 221 -6.89 -3.99 34.64
C CYS A 221 -6.57 -3.98 36.14
N ASP A 222 -5.30 -4.16 36.47
CA ASP A 222 -4.76 -4.10 37.83
C ASP A 222 -3.56 -3.15 37.95
N PHE A 223 -2.96 -3.07 39.13
CA PHE A 223 -1.84 -2.17 39.41
C PHE A 223 -0.60 -2.40 38.53
N ARG A 224 -0.44 -3.57 37.89
CA ARG A 224 0.66 -3.90 36.99
C ARG A 224 0.38 -3.51 35.53
N ALA A 225 -0.87 -3.20 35.20
CA ALA A 225 -1.24 -2.81 33.84
C ALA A 225 -0.53 -1.53 33.38
N VAL A 226 0.10 -1.61 32.21
CA VAL A 226 0.82 -0.49 31.55
C VAL A 226 -0.17 0.54 30.96
N HIS A 227 -1.33 0.09 30.50
CA HIS A 227 -2.33 0.95 29.87
C HIS A 227 -3.30 1.58 30.90
N PRO A 228 -3.76 2.82 30.68
CA PRO A 228 -4.81 3.41 31.49
C PRO A 228 -6.13 2.64 31.33
N CYS A 229 -6.95 2.61 32.39
CA CYS A 229 -8.26 1.96 32.30
C CYS A 229 -9.16 2.71 31.31
N PRO A 230 -9.74 2.03 30.30
CA PRO A 230 -10.66 2.65 29.34
C PRO A 230 -11.92 3.25 29.98
N ARG A 231 -12.26 2.85 31.21
CA ARG A 231 -13.40 3.38 31.98
C ARG A 231 -13.09 4.67 32.74
N GLY A 232 -11.88 5.21 32.62
CA GLY A 232 -11.47 6.45 33.29
C GLY A 232 -11.22 6.34 34.80
N VAL A 233 -11.40 5.15 35.39
CA VAL A 233 -11.02 4.88 36.80
C VAL A 233 -9.55 4.48 36.91
N ARG A 234 -8.97 4.54 38.11
CA ARG A 234 -7.55 4.17 38.28
C ARG A 234 -7.31 2.71 37.87
N ARG A 235 -8.08 1.76 38.39
CA ARG A 235 -8.08 0.33 38.01
C ARG A 235 -9.46 -0.25 38.25
N CYS A 236 -9.99 -1.04 37.31
CA CYS A 236 -11.34 -1.58 37.43
C CYS A 236 -11.41 -3.09 37.69
N GLY A 237 -10.27 -3.80 37.69
CA GLY A 237 -10.22 -5.24 37.92
C GLY A 237 -10.88 -6.09 36.82
N LYS A 238 -11.20 -5.51 35.66
CA LYS A 238 -11.74 -6.24 34.51
C LYS A 238 -10.69 -6.36 33.41
N HIS A 239 -10.90 -7.30 32.49
CA HIS A 239 -10.07 -7.40 31.30
C HIS A 239 -10.45 -6.33 30.27
N HIS A 240 -9.45 -5.87 29.53
CA HIS A 240 -9.57 -4.90 28.45
C HIS A 240 -8.76 -5.36 27.25
N ALA A 241 -9.10 -4.82 26.07
CA ALA A 241 -8.33 -5.00 24.86
C ALA A 241 -7.71 -3.67 24.44
N THR A 242 -6.46 -3.70 23.99
CA THR A 242 -5.79 -2.58 23.33
C THR A 242 -5.37 -3.02 21.92
N PRO A 243 -5.77 -2.32 20.86
CA PRO A 243 -5.30 -2.64 19.51
C PRO A 243 -3.84 -2.22 19.35
N VAL A 244 -3.01 -3.16 18.89
CA VAL A 244 -1.58 -2.95 18.63
C VAL A 244 -1.34 -3.07 17.12
N PRO A 245 -0.62 -2.13 16.48
CA PRO A 245 -0.18 -2.26 15.09
C PRO A 245 0.53 -3.60 14.86
N HIS A 246 0.17 -4.27 13.77
CA HIS A 246 0.84 -5.49 13.34
C HIS A 246 0.95 -5.45 11.82
N ASP A 247 2.12 -5.83 11.31
CA ASP A 247 2.37 -5.93 9.87
C ASP A 247 1.73 -7.22 9.32
N VAL A 248 1.25 -7.15 8.08
CA VAL A 248 0.83 -8.31 7.30
C VAL A 248 1.21 -8.06 5.85
N LEU A 249 1.57 -9.11 5.10
CA LEU A 249 1.75 -8.98 3.66
C LEU A 249 0.40 -8.77 2.99
N PHE A 250 0.36 -7.92 1.96
CA PHE A 250 -0.87 -7.59 1.26
C PHE A 250 -1.55 -8.82 0.67
N ASP A 251 -0.77 -9.72 0.07
CA ASP A 251 -1.29 -10.95 -0.54
C ASP A 251 -1.87 -11.90 0.52
N ASP A 252 -1.21 -11.99 1.68
CA ASP A 252 -1.72 -12.77 2.82
C ASP A 252 -2.99 -12.16 3.39
N LEU A 253 -3.08 -10.83 3.45
CA LEU A 253 -4.29 -10.14 3.88
C LEU A 253 -5.47 -10.43 2.94
N VAL A 254 -5.24 -10.41 1.62
CA VAL A 254 -6.26 -10.77 0.63
C VAL A 254 -6.70 -12.22 0.83
N ARG A 255 -5.76 -13.16 0.93
CA ARG A 255 -6.08 -14.59 1.13
C ARG A 255 -6.81 -14.85 2.43
N GLN A 256 -6.32 -14.31 3.54
CA GLN A 256 -6.87 -14.55 4.87
C GLN A 256 -8.20 -13.83 5.10
N THR A 257 -8.47 -12.70 4.42
CA THR A 257 -9.81 -12.08 4.44
C THR A 257 -10.81 -12.92 3.64
N ALA A 258 -10.44 -13.44 2.48
CA ALA A 258 -11.27 -14.36 1.72
C ALA A 258 -11.53 -15.68 2.46
N ALA A 259 -10.54 -16.20 3.20
CA ALA A 259 -10.68 -17.39 4.05
C ALA A 259 -11.46 -17.15 5.35
N GLY A 260 -11.86 -15.91 5.66
CA GLY A 260 -12.51 -15.56 6.94
C GLY A 260 -11.59 -15.62 8.16
N ALA A 261 -10.28 -15.82 7.98
CA ALA A 261 -9.29 -15.85 9.06
C ALA A 261 -8.91 -14.43 9.55
N ILE A 262 -8.95 -13.44 8.67
CA ILE A 262 -8.87 -12.02 9.01
C ILE A 262 -10.23 -11.37 8.75
N VAL A 263 -10.77 -10.69 9.76
CA VAL A 263 -12.14 -10.18 9.75
C VAL A 263 -12.18 -8.71 10.16
N PRO A 264 -13.18 -7.95 9.67
CA PRO A 264 -13.36 -6.57 10.08
C PRO A 264 -13.89 -6.51 11.52
N ILE A 265 -13.49 -5.47 12.25
CA ILE A 265 -14.01 -5.20 13.60
C ILE A 265 -14.32 -3.72 13.80
N GLN A 266 -15.40 -3.45 14.53
CA GLN A 266 -15.73 -2.14 15.07
C GLN A 266 -15.28 -2.05 16.53
N PHE A 267 -14.12 -1.47 16.76
CA PHE A 267 -13.54 -1.31 18.08
C PHE A 267 -14.01 0.00 18.70
N HIS A 268 -14.75 -0.10 19.80
CA HIS A 268 -15.32 1.06 20.47
C HIS A 268 -14.38 1.56 21.56
N THR A 269 -13.95 2.81 21.44
CA THR A 269 -13.37 3.58 22.55
C THR A 269 -14.48 4.43 23.18
N SER A 270 -14.20 5.08 24.31
CA SER A 270 -15.18 5.92 25.03
C SER A 270 -15.77 7.05 24.19
N THR A 271 -15.07 7.49 23.13
CA THR A 271 -15.47 8.65 22.32
C THR A 271 -15.58 8.37 20.82
N LYS A 272 -15.02 7.25 20.32
CA LYS A 272 -14.93 6.99 18.87
C LYS A 272 -15.07 5.50 18.55
N VAL A 273 -15.60 5.21 17.37
CA VAL A 273 -15.57 3.87 16.77
C VAL A 273 -14.40 3.82 15.81
N HIS A 274 -13.46 2.92 16.06
CA HIS A 274 -12.36 2.60 15.17
C HIS A 274 -12.72 1.37 14.34
N ARG A 275 -12.39 1.39 13.06
CA ARG A 275 -12.64 0.30 12.12
C ARG A 275 -11.31 -0.18 11.58
N PHE A 276 -10.99 -1.45 11.78
CA PHE A 276 -9.76 -2.09 11.32
C PHE A 276 -9.95 -3.60 11.20
N TRP A 277 -8.92 -4.29 10.75
CA TRP A 277 -8.88 -5.73 10.55
C TRP A 277 -8.12 -6.41 11.70
N VAL A 278 -8.62 -7.56 12.13
CA VAL A 278 -8.02 -8.42 13.17
C VAL A 278 -8.13 -9.87 12.75
N THR A 279 -7.45 -10.78 13.44
CA THR A 279 -7.72 -12.22 13.26
C THR A 279 -9.12 -12.56 13.79
N HIS A 280 -9.74 -13.61 13.25
CA HIS A 280 -11.02 -14.11 13.73
C HIS A 280 -10.96 -14.49 15.22
N ALA A 281 -9.84 -15.08 15.66
CA ALA A 281 -9.59 -15.40 17.06
C ALA A 281 -9.61 -14.15 17.96
N ASP A 282 -8.95 -13.06 17.55
CA ASP A 282 -8.96 -11.81 18.30
C ASP A 282 -10.36 -11.18 18.33
N ARG A 283 -11.12 -11.24 17.23
CA ARG A 283 -12.53 -10.78 17.22
C ARG A 283 -13.38 -11.54 18.22
N ASN A 284 -13.25 -12.87 18.28
CA ASN A 284 -14.01 -13.70 19.22
C ASN A 284 -13.66 -13.34 20.66
N ARG A 285 -12.37 -13.28 21.01
CA ARG A 285 -11.94 -12.87 22.35
C ARG A 285 -12.42 -11.46 22.72
N TYR A 286 -12.47 -10.53 21.76
CA TYR A 286 -13.02 -9.20 22.00
C TYR A 286 -14.54 -9.22 22.24
N ASN A 287 -15.28 -10.07 21.54
CA ASN A 287 -16.71 -10.24 21.77
C ASN A 287 -16.97 -10.87 23.15
N ASP A 288 -16.17 -11.85 23.56
CA ASP A 288 -16.24 -12.47 24.89
C ASP A 288 -16.03 -11.42 25.99
N LEU A 289 -15.05 -10.51 25.82
CA LEU A 289 -14.82 -9.39 26.75
C LEU A 289 -16.01 -8.44 26.90
N ARG A 290 -16.87 -8.35 25.88
CA ARG A 290 -18.03 -7.44 25.84
C ARG A 290 -19.31 -8.08 26.30
N SER A 291 -19.40 -9.41 26.25
CA SER A 291 -20.47 -10.15 26.89
C SER A 291 -20.31 -10.00 28.40
N ASP A 292 -21.35 -9.55 29.11
CA ASP A 292 -21.32 -9.45 30.59
C ASP A 292 -21.25 -10.84 31.24
N ASP A 293 -21.41 -11.91 30.46
CA ASP A 293 -21.22 -13.30 30.86
C ASP A 293 -19.85 -13.84 30.39
N THR A 294 -19.13 -14.42 31.35
CA THR A 294 -18.04 -15.43 31.24
C THR A 294 -16.56 -15.00 31.25
N ARG A 295 -15.79 -15.90 31.89
CA ARG A 295 -14.32 -15.95 32.00
C ARG A 295 -13.70 -16.17 30.62
N LEU A 296 -12.64 -15.42 30.31
CA LEU A 296 -11.91 -15.56 29.05
C LEU A 296 -11.21 -16.92 28.96
N PRO A 297 -11.25 -17.59 27.80
CA PRO A 297 -10.34 -18.70 27.53
C PRO A 297 -8.88 -18.19 27.49
N GLU A 298 -7.96 -19.01 27.99
CA GLU A 298 -6.51 -18.73 27.94
C GLU A 298 -6.06 -18.58 26.48
N ALA A 299 -5.15 -17.63 26.25
CA ALA A 299 -4.60 -17.40 24.92
C ALA A 299 -3.87 -18.66 24.41
N PRO A 300 -3.95 -19.00 23.12
CA PRO A 300 -3.00 -19.93 22.52
C PRO A 300 -1.60 -19.39 22.77
N GLN A 301 -0.76 -20.19 23.41
CA GLN A 301 0.65 -19.85 23.56
C GLN A 301 1.25 -19.88 22.15
N ASP A 302 1.70 -18.73 21.66
CA ASP A 302 2.67 -18.69 20.57
C ASP A 302 3.80 -19.62 21.01
N VAL A 303 4.10 -20.67 20.23
CA VAL A 303 5.22 -21.58 20.49
C VAL A 303 6.47 -20.72 20.53
N GLN A 304 6.86 -20.31 21.73
CA GLN A 304 8.14 -19.67 21.97
C GLN A 304 9.20 -20.71 21.60
N PRO A 305 10.09 -20.45 20.63
CA PRO A 305 11.28 -21.27 20.49
C PRO A 305 11.99 -21.27 21.86
N PRO A 306 12.49 -22.43 22.33
CA PRO A 306 12.98 -22.57 23.69
C PRO A 306 14.09 -21.56 23.97
N SER A 307 13.74 -20.50 24.71
CA SER A 307 14.68 -19.55 25.27
C SER A 307 15.35 -20.19 26.48
N ARG A 308 16.34 -21.05 26.21
CA ARG A 308 17.41 -21.40 27.14
C ARG A 308 18.73 -21.53 26.38
N ALA A 309 19.26 -20.39 25.93
CA ALA A 309 20.70 -20.25 25.81
C ALA A 309 21.23 -19.85 27.19
N SER A 310 21.93 -20.78 27.84
CA SER A 310 22.71 -20.55 29.05
C SER A 310 23.69 -19.38 28.86
N HIS A 311 23.82 -18.50 29.86
CA HIS A 311 24.80 -17.40 29.89
C HIS A 311 26.27 -17.85 30.02
N ASN A 312 26.54 -19.16 30.00
CA ASN A 312 27.91 -19.68 30.08
C ASN A 312 28.55 -19.75 28.69
N ARG A 313 29.70 -19.09 28.53
CA ARG A 313 30.54 -19.17 27.33
C ARG A 313 30.87 -20.64 27.03
N PRO A 314 30.68 -21.14 25.79
CA PRO A 314 31.12 -22.47 25.42
C PRO A 314 32.65 -22.50 25.40
N THR A 315 33.26 -23.18 26.36
CA THR A 315 34.68 -23.55 26.33
C THR A 315 34.82 -24.95 25.77
N CYS A 316 34.83 -25.08 24.44
CA CYS A 316 35.26 -26.31 23.78
C CYS A 316 36.25 -25.97 22.66
N ARG A 317 37.53 -26.28 22.92
CA ARG A 317 38.60 -26.42 21.93
C ARG A 317 38.30 -27.63 21.03
N PRO A 318 38.57 -27.59 19.71
CA PRO A 318 38.61 -28.80 18.91
C PRO A 318 39.88 -29.59 19.25
N GLY A 319 39.72 -30.76 19.84
CA GLY A 319 40.76 -31.79 19.91
C GLY A 319 40.71 -32.65 18.65
N LEU A 320 41.87 -32.84 18.04
CA LEU A 320 42.15 -33.77 16.96
C LEU A 320 41.91 -35.24 17.37
N ALA A 321 41.56 -36.05 16.35
CA ALA A 321 41.69 -37.51 16.25
C ALA A 321 40.67 -38.34 17.09
N ASP A 322 40.05 -39.43 16.64
CA ASP A 322 40.46 -40.46 15.68
C ASP A 322 39.25 -41.16 15.02
N THR A 323 39.51 -41.75 13.86
CA THR A 323 38.63 -42.73 13.17
C THR A 323 38.81 -44.10 13.85
N PRO A 324 37.81 -45.02 13.87
CA PRO A 324 37.82 -46.04 12.82
C PRO A 324 36.45 -46.66 12.41
N ALA A 325 36.48 -47.17 11.18
CA ALA A 325 35.93 -48.45 10.70
C ALA A 325 34.42 -48.67 10.51
N ALA A 326 34.07 -48.60 9.23
CA ALA A 326 33.10 -49.38 8.46
C ALA A 326 32.69 -50.78 8.98
N LEU A 327 31.39 -51.08 8.83
CA LEU A 327 30.86 -52.38 8.40
C LEU A 327 29.57 -52.17 7.58
N ALA A 328 29.72 -52.41 6.27
CA ALA A 328 28.89 -53.09 5.26
C ALA A 328 27.33 -53.16 5.31
N PRO A 329 26.68 -53.37 4.14
CA PRO A 329 25.37 -52.82 3.79
C PRO A 329 24.24 -53.86 3.71
N SER A 330 22.98 -53.39 3.70
CA SER A 330 21.82 -54.23 3.36
C SER A 330 21.13 -53.77 2.08
N VAL A 331 21.16 -54.71 1.14
CA VAL A 331 20.45 -54.90 -0.13
C VAL A 331 18.97 -54.49 -0.08
N ILE A 332 18.53 -53.67 -1.04
CA ILE A 332 17.17 -53.69 -1.59
C ILE A 332 17.27 -53.53 -3.11
N GLU A 333 16.75 -54.53 -3.83
CA GLU A 333 16.63 -54.60 -5.30
C GLU A 333 15.43 -53.79 -5.85
N PRO A 334 15.40 -53.50 -7.16
CA PRO A 334 14.59 -52.45 -7.77
C PRO A 334 13.20 -52.94 -8.21
N VAL A 335 12.24 -52.02 -8.30
CA VAL A 335 10.95 -52.24 -8.98
C VAL A 335 10.81 -51.29 -10.15
N ASP A 336 10.21 -51.85 -11.19
CA ASP A 336 10.20 -51.47 -12.59
C ASP A 336 9.64 -50.09 -12.97
N ALA A 337 10.18 -49.67 -14.12
CA ALA A 337 9.76 -48.67 -15.07
C ALA A 337 8.24 -48.64 -15.38
N LEU A 338 7.73 -47.43 -15.57
CA LEU A 338 6.61 -47.11 -16.48
C LEU A 338 6.85 -45.74 -17.15
N PRO A 339 6.27 -45.48 -18.33
CA PRO A 339 6.92 -44.74 -19.40
C PRO A 339 6.59 -43.25 -19.50
N ASP A 340 7.51 -42.56 -20.15
CA ASP A 340 7.38 -41.23 -20.75
C ASP A 340 6.18 -41.11 -21.69
N THR A 341 5.32 -40.12 -21.42
CA THR A 341 4.48 -39.50 -22.44
C THR A 341 4.41 -37.99 -22.19
N LEU A 342 5.36 -37.26 -22.76
CA LEU A 342 5.29 -35.81 -22.98
C LEU A 342 4.70 -35.53 -24.37
N PRO A 343 3.66 -34.68 -24.51
CA PRO A 343 3.28 -34.15 -25.80
C PRO A 343 4.18 -32.97 -26.23
N ARG A 344 4.70 -33.08 -27.46
CA ARG A 344 5.47 -32.10 -28.23
C ARG A 344 4.81 -30.72 -28.31
N GLN A 345 5.58 -29.67 -27.99
CA GLN A 345 5.31 -28.30 -28.46
C GLN A 345 5.76 -28.14 -29.93
N PRO A 346 4.99 -27.48 -30.80
CA PRO A 346 5.46 -27.08 -32.12
C PRO A 346 6.28 -25.77 -32.08
N SER A 347 7.26 -25.76 -32.97
CA SER A 347 8.34 -24.81 -33.15
C SER A 347 7.92 -23.38 -33.44
N ALA A 348 8.78 -22.46 -32.99
CA ALA A 348 8.78 -21.04 -33.29
C ALA A 348 9.00 -20.76 -34.80
N SER A 349 8.29 -19.75 -35.30
CA SER A 349 8.55 -19.13 -36.60
C SER A 349 9.57 -18.02 -36.47
N THR A 350 10.65 -18.17 -37.22
CA THR A 350 11.69 -17.20 -37.57
C THR A 350 11.09 -16.01 -38.33
N VAL A 351 11.34 -14.78 -37.88
CA VAL A 351 11.32 -13.60 -38.74
C VAL A 351 12.55 -12.76 -38.42
N GLU A 352 13.48 -12.76 -39.36
CA GLU A 352 14.57 -11.79 -39.47
C GLU A 352 13.97 -10.44 -39.93
N THR A 353 14.33 -9.34 -39.28
CA THR A 353 14.61 -8.10 -40.02
C THR A 353 15.56 -7.22 -39.21
N ASP A 354 16.74 -7.01 -39.79
CA ASP A 354 17.70 -5.97 -39.48
C ASP A 354 17.04 -4.59 -39.34
N THR A 355 17.57 -3.74 -38.45
CA THR A 355 18.16 -2.42 -38.76
C THR A 355 18.64 -1.78 -37.46
N SER A 356 19.97 -1.73 -37.28
CA SER A 356 20.63 -0.80 -36.35
C SER A 356 20.78 0.58 -37.02
N PRO A 357 20.86 1.67 -36.23
CA PRO A 357 22.10 2.44 -36.34
C PRO A 357 22.71 2.80 -34.99
N ALA A 358 24.03 2.89 -35.05
CA ALA A 358 24.98 3.15 -33.99
C ALA A 358 24.80 4.53 -33.32
N LEU A 359 25.03 4.58 -32.00
CA LEU A 359 25.51 5.77 -31.30
C LEU A 359 26.37 5.34 -30.08
N LEU A 360 27.69 5.49 -30.27
CA LEU A 360 28.71 5.98 -29.31
C LEU A 360 28.29 5.96 -27.83
N GLY A 361 28.91 5.20 -26.91
CA GLY A 361 30.34 4.97 -26.74
C GLY A 361 30.83 5.69 -25.47
N ARG A 362 30.62 5.07 -24.29
CA ARG A 362 31.41 5.33 -23.06
C ARG A 362 31.20 4.22 -22.02
N THR A 363 31.95 3.14 -22.17
CA THR A 363 32.15 2.12 -21.14
C THR A 363 33.25 2.57 -20.19
N PHE A 364 32.90 2.77 -18.92
CA PHE A 364 33.86 2.89 -17.82
C PHE A 364 34.30 1.47 -17.43
N GLN A 365 35.58 1.14 -17.68
CA GLN A 365 36.26 0.05 -16.99
C GLN A 365 36.84 0.61 -15.69
N PRO A 366 36.61 0.00 -14.52
CA PRO A 366 37.47 0.21 -13.37
C PRO A 366 38.57 -0.86 -13.37
N ASP A 367 39.80 -0.37 -13.34
CA ASP A 367 41.00 -1.15 -13.11
C ASP A 367 40.94 -1.91 -11.79
N GLY A 368 41.36 -3.17 -11.86
CA GLY A 368 41.57 -4.01 -10.70
C GLY A 368 42.74 -3.47 -9.86
N SER A 369 42.46 -3.10 -8.62
CA SER A 369 43.48 -2.95 -7.58
C SER A 369 42.87 -3.07 -6.18
N GLY A 370 43.26 -4.15 -5.47
CA GLY A 370 43.32 -4.18 -4.01
C GLY A 370 42.05 -4.46 -3.22
N PHE A 371 41.55 -5.70 -3.23
CA PHE A 371 40.70 -6.19 -2.13
C PHE A 371 41.59 -6.50 -0.92
N SER A 372 41.76 -5.52 -0.02
CA SER A 372 42.26 -5.78 1.33
C SER A 372 41.11 -6.26 2.21
N ALA A 373 41.24 -7.47 2.74
CA ALA A 373 40.29 -8.11 3.64
C ALA A 373 40.26 -7.40 5.01
N GLY A 374 39.22 -6.59 5.25
CA GLY A 374 38.73 -6.23 6.57
C GLY A 374 37.65 -7.23 7.00
N GLU A 375 38.10 -8.29 7.69
CA GLU A 375 37.39 -9.56 7.83
C GLU A 375 36.47 -9.63 9.07
N ASP A 376 35.52 -8.71 9.23
CA ASP A 376 34.58 -8.80 10.38
C ASP A 376 33.09 -8.64 10.04
N SER A 377 32.72 -8.57 8.76
CA SER A 377 31.30 -8.62 8.35
C SER A 377 31.00 -9.46 7.10
N GLY A 378 32.02 -9.88 6.34
CA GLY A 378 31.85 -10.66 5.11
C GLY A 378 31.01 -9.96 4.04
N LEU A 379 30.90 -8.62 4.11
CA LEU A 379 30.19 -7.77 3.15
C LEU A 379 31.17 -6.82 2.46
N PRO A 380 31.04 -6.59 1.14
CA PRO A 380 31.86 -5.61 0.43
C PRO A 380 31.64 -4.19 0.95
N ASP A 381 32.73 -3.44 1.15
CA ASP A 381 32.71 -2.02 1.52
C ASP A 381 31.87 -1.17 0.57
N GLU A 382 31.82 -1.55 -0.70
CA GLU A 382 31.02 -0.90 -1.73
C GLU A 382 29.51 -0.91 -1.40
N LEU A 383 28.98 -2.02 -0.85
CA LEU A 383 27.57 -2.09 -0.45
C LEU A 383 27.28 -1.12 0.70
N MET A 384 28.22 -1.03 1.66
CA MET A 384 28.09 -0.11 2.78
C MET A 384 28.19 1.35 2.32
N ALA A 385 29.11 1.65 1.39
CA ALA A 385 29.28 2.98 0.81
C ALA A 385 28.02 3.45 0.07
N LEU A 386 27.43 2.59 -0.76
CA LEU A 386 26.20 2.89 -1.51
C LEU A 386 24.99 3.09 -0.58
N GLN A 387 24.84 2.24 0.43
CA GLN A 387 23.76 2.39 1.41
C GLN A 387 23.93 3.67 2.24
N ARG A 388 25.15 4.01 2.69
CA ARG A 388 25.46 5.29 3.35
C ARG A 388 25.16 6.49 2.45
N ALA A 389 25.46 6.40 1.15
CA ALA A 389 25.14 7.46 0.19
C ALA A 389 23.62 7.67 0.11
N SER A 390 22.85 6.60 -0.07
CA SER A 390 21.38 6.64 -0.03
C SER A 390 20.85 7.27 1.28
N ASP A 391 21.42 6.89 2.42
CA ASP A 391 20.98 7.40 3.73
C ASP A 391 21.32 8.88 3.93
N ARG A 392 22.47 9.36 3.43
CA ARG A 392 22.81 10.80 3.41
C ARG A 392 21.83 11.60 2.57
N GLU A 393 21.49 11.14 1.37
CA GLU A 393 20.53 11.85 0.51
C GLU A 393 19.13 11.89 1.11
N ARG A 394 18.74 10.84 1.85
CA ARG A 394 17.51 10.80 2.64
C ARG A 394 17.56 11.79 3.80
N GLN A 395 18.70 11.88 4.50
CA GLN A 395 18.87 12.83 5.60
C GLN A 395 18.77 14.28 5.11
N ALA A 396 19.39 14.60 3.97
CA ALA A 396 19.30 15.92 3.35
C ALA A 396 17.85 16.35 3.04
N LEU A 397 16.94 15.40 2.75
CA LEU A 397 15.51 15.72 2.58
C LEU A 397 14.86 16.32 3.83
N HIS A 398 15.33 15.97 5.02
CA HIS A 398 14.78 16.47 6.27
C HIS A 398 15.20 17.91 6.58
N GLU A 399 16.27 18.40 5.94
CA GLU A 399 16.83 19.74 6.13
C GLU A 399 16.23 20.78 5.16
N LEU A 400 15.52 20.33 4.12
CA LEU A 400 14.94 21.19 3.09
C LEU A 400 13.49 21.58 3.38
N ASN A 401 13.22 22.88 3.30
CA ASN A 401 11.88 23.44 3.49
C ASN A 401 11.15 23.75 2.17
N GLY A 402 11.89 23.98 1.07
CA GLY A 402 11.33 24.31 -0.24
C GLY A 402 10.69 23.13 -0.97
N TYR A 403 9.54 23.34 -1.63
CA TYR A 403 8.84 22.28 -2.36
C TYR A 403 9.65 21.77 -3.56
N GLU A 404 10.15 22.66 -4.43
CA GLU A 404 10.94 22.28 -5.61
C GLU A 404 12.30 21.69 -5.22
N GLU A 405 12.96 22.24 -4.20
CA GLU A 405 14.22 21.70 -3.66
C GLU A 405 14.03 20.27 -3.13
N ARG A 406 12.97 20.03 -2.35
CA ARG A 406 12.61 18.67 -1.91
C ARG A 406 12.25 17.75 -3.06
N ARG A 407 11.62 18.26 -4.12
CA ARG A 407 11.28 17.46 -5.30
C ARG A 407 12.55 17.03 -6.04
N GLN A 408 13.51 17.93 -6.20
CA GLN A 408 14.80 17.64 -6.81
C GLN A 408 15.62 16.68 -5.93
N GLN A 409 15.71 16.94 -4.62
CA GLN A 409 16.43 16.09 -3.68
C GLN A 409 15.83 14.67 -3.59
N ARG A 410 14.50 14.52 -3.76
CA ARG A 410 13.86 13.20 -3.84
C ARG A 410 14.36 12.39 -5.04
N ARG A 411 14.61 13.04 -6.19
CA ARG A 411 15.15 12.36 -7.38
C ARG A 411 16.55 11.83 -7.10
N VAL A 412 17.42 12.66 -6.52
CA VAL A 412 18.78 12.28 -6.12
C VAL A 412 18.76 11.12 -5.12
N TRP A 413 17.92 11.21 -4.09
CA TRP A 413 17.74 10.13 -3.13
C TRP A 413 17.24 8.83 -3.79
N PHE A 414 16.25 8.90 -4.69
CA PHE A 414 15.75 7.70 -5.38
C PHE A 414 16.81 7.02 -6.26
N GLU A 415 17.64 7.81 -6.94
CA GLU A 415 18.74 7.28 -7.74
C GLU A 415 19.78 6.58 -6.87
N ALA A 416 20.20 7.20 -5.76
CA ALA A 416 21.14 6.61 -4.80
C ALA A 416 20.56 5.34 -4.14
N ALA A 417 19.28 5.37 -3.76
CA ALA A 417 18.59 4.22 -3.19
C ALA A 417 18.47 3.07 -4.20
N HIS A 418 18.17 3.37 -5.46
CA HIS A 418 18.12 2.38 -6.53
C HIS A 418 19.49 1.72 -6.73
N ALA A 419 20.57 2.50 -6.79
CA ALA A 419 21.93 1.97 -6.90
C ALA A 419 22.29 1.03 -5.73
N ALA A 420 21.99 1.43 -4.49
CA ALA A 420 22.22 0.60 -3.31
C ALA A 420 21.41 -0.71 -3.36
N GLN A 421 20.12 -0.64 -3.71
CA GLN A 421 19.27 -1.83 -3.79
C GLN A 421 19.67 -2.77 -4.94
N ALA A 422 20.11 -2.22 -6.08
CA ALA A 422 20.62 -2.99 -7.21
C ALA A 422 21.90 -3.75 -6.82
N ALA A 423 22.85 -3.08 -6.19
CA ALA A 423 24.10 -3.70 -5.73
C ALA A 423 23.86 -4.80 -4.68
N ILE A 424 22.97 -4.58 -3.70
CA ILE A 424 22.57 -5.61 -2.72
C ILE A 424 21.98 -6.83 -3.44
N SER A 425 21.11 -6.61 -4.43
CA SER A 425 20.46 -7.70 -5.17
C SER A 425 21.46 -8.48 -6.03
N GLN A 426 22.39 -7.78 -6.69
CA GLN A 426 23.46 -8.40 -7.46
C GLN A 426 24.39 -9.23 -6.56
N TYR A 427 24.79 -8.68 -5.40
CA TYR A 427 25.63 -9.40 -4.43
C TYR A 427 24.94 -10.66 -3.90
N ALA A 428 23.67 -10.53 -3.49
CA ALA A 428 22.88 -11.67 -3.01
C ALA A 428 22.79 -12.78 -4.06
N SER A 429 22.50 -12.42 -5.31
CA SER A 429 22.46 -13.36 -6.44
C SER A 429 23.81 -14.04 -6.68
N ALA A 430 24.89 -13.26 -6.77
CA ALA A 430 26.23 -13.76 -7.05
C ALA A 430 26.78 -14.72 -5.96
N HIS A 431 26.33 -14.56 -4.72
CA HIS A 431 26.79 -15.37 -3.59
C HIS A 431 25.75 -16.41 -3.12
N GLY A 432 24.65 -16.58 -3.86
CA GLY A 432 23.58 -17.51 -3.48
C GLY A 432 22.96 -17.23 -2.11
N ARG A 433 22.96 -15.96 -1.67
CA ARG A 433 22.44 -15.54 -0.36
C ARG A 433 21.03 -14.97 -0.49
N ASN A 434 20.27 -15.04 0.60
CA ASN A 434 18.98 -14.35 0.65
C ASN A 434 19.20 -12.83 0.65
N ARG A 435 18.55 -12.13 -0.30
CA ARG A 435 18.64 -10.66 -0.44
C ARG A 435 18.30 -9.91 0.85
N PHE A 436 17.30 -10.37 1.59
CA PHE A 436 16.88 -9.76 2.85
C PHE A 436 17.97 -9.88 3.92
N GLU A 437 18.64 -11.04 4.02
CA GLU A 437 19.75 -11.24 4.95
C GLU A 437 20.93 -10.34 4.63
N VAL A 438 21.29 -10.21 3.34
CA VAL A 438 22.33 -9.27 2.89
C VAL A 438 21.95 -7.83 3.25
N GLN A 439 20.70 -7.43 3.01
CA GLN A 439 20.22 -6.09 3.37
C GLN A 439 20.27 -5.83 4.89
N CYS A 440 19.84 -6.79 5.70
CA CYS A 440 19.92 -6.72 7.15
C CYS A 440 21.37 -6.61 7.61
N ALA A 441 22.27 -7.43 7.08
CA ALA A 441 23.68 -7.40 7.41
C ALA A 441 24.34 -6.05 7.04
N VAL A 442 24.02 -5.47 5.86
CA VAL A 442 24.50 -4.13 5.46
C VAL A 442 24.02 -3.07 6.45
N ARG A 443 22.74 -3.10 6.86
CA ARG A 443 22.19 -2.14 7.83
C ARG A 443 22.83 -2.29 9.21
N THR A 444 23.02 -3.51 9.67
CA THR A 444 23.70 -3.80 10.95
C THR A 444 25.15 -3.30 10.92
N ALA A 445 25.89 -3.54 9.83
CA ALA A 445 27.27 -3.07 9.69
C ALA A 445 27.37 -1.53 9.70
N ILE A 446 26.42 -0.84 9.06
CA ILE A 446 26.37 0.63 9.07
C ILE A 446 26.02 1.18 10.46
N GLY A 447 25.08 0.54 11.16
CA GLY A 447 24.68 0.93 12.52
C GLY A 447 25.73 0.62 13.60
N GLY A 448 26.52 -0.44 13.42
CA GLY A 448 27.55 -0.88 14.37
C GLY A 448 28.83 -0.02 14.39
N MET A 449 29.15 0.69 13.29
CA MET A 449 30.33 1.55 13.23
C MET A 449 30.17 2.91 13.96
N GLY A 450 29.00 3.21 14.52
CA GLY A 450 28.73 4.48 15.23
C GLY A 450 28.96 4.43 16.75
N SER A 451 29.57 3.38 17.29
CA SER A 451 29.76 3.19 18.73
C SER A 451 31.16 2.69 19.06
N GLU A 452 32.20 3.45 18.68
CA GLU A 452 33.49 3.30 19.34
C GLU A 452 33.48 4.06 20.68
N PRO A 453 33.86 3.43 21.79
CA PRO A 453 33.99 4.09 23.07
C PRO A 453 35.15 5.08 23.00
N SER A 454 34.87 6.34 23.28
CA SER A 454 35.87 7.36 23.56
C SER A 454 36.72 6.92 24.75
N ALA A 455 37.87 6.31 24.44
CA ALA A 455 38.89 5.97 25.42
C ALA A 455 39.49 7.27 25.98
N SER A 456 39.40 7.35 27.30
CA SER A 456 40.07 8.28 28.21
C SER A 456 41.47 8.69 27.75
N GLY A 457 41.66 9.98 27.51
CA GLY A 457 42.96 10.65 27.54
C GLY A 457 43.16 11.31 28.90
N ASP A 458 43.94 10.65 29.75
CA ASP A 458 44.54 11.21 30.96
C ASP A 458 45.50 12.37 30.64
N ARG A 459 45.50 13.37 31.54
CA ARG A 459 46.65 14.08 32.16
C ARG A 459 46.32 15.56 32.42
N PRO A 460 47.02 16.21 33.36
CA PRO A 460 47.37 15.83 34.73
C PRO A 460 46.62 16.67 35.78
#